data_AF-A0A3N5T7Z2-F1
#
_entry.id   AF-A0A3N5T7Z2-F1
#
_cell.length_a   1.000
_cell.length_b   1.000
_cell.length_c   1.000
_cell.angle_alpha   90.00
_cell.angle_beta   90.00
_cell.angle_gamma   90.00
#
_symmetry.space_group_name_H-M   'P 1'
#
loop_
_entity.id
_entity.type
_entity.pdbx_description
1 polymer ?
#
loop_
_entity_poly.entity_id
_entity_poly.type
_entity_poly.pdbx_seq_one_letter_code
_entity_poly.pdbx_strand_id
1 'polypeptide(L)' 'MNTIEKYKKYVNTSMLARVEPVVVSKAKGATITDADGKSYIDCFAGIAVVNSGHCNGKVI' A
#
# COMPACT_ATOMS: atom_id res chain seq x y z
N MET A 1 15.07 -12.97 5.93
CA MET A 1 14.71 -11.89 4.99
C MET A 1 13.36 -11.31 5.41
N ASN A 2 13.28 -10.00 5.63
CA ASN A 2 12.03 -9.27 5.89
C ASN A 2 11.25 -9.00 4.57
N THR A 3 10.06 -8.40 4.66
CA THR A 3 9.19 -8.14 3.49
C THR A 3 9.87 -7.27 2.44
N ILE A 4 10.57 -6.21 2.85
CA ILE A 4 11.26 -5.28 1.94
C ILE A 4 12.42 -6.00 1.23
N GLU A 5 13.22 -6.78 1.95
CA GLU A 5 14.32 -7.57 1.39
C GLU A 5 13.82 -8.60 0.36
N LYS A 6 12.72 -9.29 0.66
CA LYS A 6 12.08 -10.21 -0.28
C LYS A 6 11.56 -9.48 -1.52
N TYR A 7 10.89 -8.34 -1.35
CA TYR A 7 10.35 -7.56 -2.45
C TYR A 7 11.47 -7.12 -3.42
N LYS A 8 12.58 -6.59 -2.88
CA LYS A 8 13.76 -6.22 -3.68
C LYS A 8 14.41 -7.40 -4.40
N LYS A 9 14.41 -8.59 -3.80
CA LYS A 9 15.07 -9.77 -4.36
C LYS A 9 14.24 -10.46 -5.45
N TYR A 10 12.92 -10.48 -5.30
CA TYR A 10 12.04 -11.34 -6.09
C TYR A 10 11.04 -10.60 -6.98
N VAL A 11 10.87 -9.28 -6.83
CA VAL A 11 9.92 -8.48 -7.64
C VAL A 11 10.69 -7.56 -8.57
N ASN A 12 10.38 -7.62 -9.87
CA ASN A 12 10.88 -6.65 -10.84
C ASN A 12 10.05 -5.37 -10.76
N THR A 13 10.70 -4.24 -10.49
CA THR A 13 10.06 -2.91 -10.36
C THR A 13 10.46 -1.94 -11.48
N SER A 14 11.03 -2.41 -12.59
CA SER A 14 11.54 -1.54 -13.67
C SER A 14 10.47 -0.66 -14.34
N MET A 15 9.20 -1.06 -14.22
CA MET A 15 8.04 -0.32 -14.74
C MET A 15 7.50 0.74 -13.77
N LEU A 16 8.05 0.84 -12.56
CA LEU A 16 7.61 1.79 -11.53
C LEU A 16 8.63 2.93 -11.40
N ALA A 17 8.13 4.16 -11.24
CA ALA A 17 9.01 5.31 -10.97
C ALA A 17 9.70 5.20 -9.60
N ARG A 18 8.97 4.72 -8.58
CA ARG A 18 9.46 4.51 -7.22
C ARG A 18 8.55 3.55 -6.47
N VAL A 19 9.12 2.84 -5.49
CA VAL A 19 8.38 2.07 -4.48
C VAL A 19 8.59 2.73 -3.13
N GLU A 20 7.50 3.10 -2.46
CA GLU A 20 7.58 3.69 -1.12
C GLU A 20 7.93 2.60 -0.10
N PRO A 21 8.82 2.86 0.87
CA PRO A 21 9.23 1.88 1.87
C PRO A 21 8.17 1.69 2.98
N VAL A 22 6.90 1.52 2.59
CA VAL A 22 5.77 1.30 3.50
C VAL A 22 5.26 -0.12 3.31
N VAL A 23 5.39 -0.94 4.34
CA VAL A 23 4.82 -2.30 4.35
C VAL A 23 3.40 -2.21 4.88
N VAL A 24 2.42 -2.15 3.99
CA VAL A 24 1.01 -2.04 4.34
C VAL A 24 0.52 -3.32 5.02
N SER A 25 -0.07 -3.20 6.21
CA SER A 25 -0.67 -4.31 6.97
C SER A 25 -2.19 -4.34 6.83
N LYS A 26 -2.85 -3.17 6.88
CA LYS A 26 -4.29 -3.02 6.68
C LYS A 26 -4.62 -1.63 6.14
N ALA A 27 -5.77 -1.49 5.50
CA ALA A 27 -6.30 -0.21 5.04
C ALA A 27 -7.83 -0.17 5.09
N LYS A 28 -8.41 1.01 5.34
CA LYS A 28 -9.85 1.26 5.29
C LYS A 28 -10.12 2.73 4.93
N GLY A 29 -11.01 2.98 3.97
CA GLY A 29 -11.26 4.32 3.47
C GLY A 29 -9.97 4.91 2.88
N ALA A 30 -9.57 6.08 3.36
CA ALA A 30 -8.32 6.74 2.97
C ALA A 30 -7.16 6.51 3.97
N THR A 31 -7.30 5.59 4.93
CA THR A 31 -6.28 5.35 5.96
C THR A 31 -5.57 4.03 5.71
N ILE A 32 -4.23 4.09 5.70
CA ILE A 32 -3.34 2.93 5.64
C ILE A 32 -2.66 2.77 7.01
N THR A 33 -2.56 1.55 7.52
CA THR A 33 -1.73 1.21 8.69
C THR A 33 -0.60 0.28 8.23
N ASP A 34 0.64 0.65 8.52
CA ASP A 34 1.81 -0.18 8.21
C ASP A 34 2.00 -1.34 9.22
N ALA A 35 2.98 -2.21 8.94
CA ALA A 35 3.31 -3.36 9.77
C ALA A 35 3.80 -3.00 11.18
N ASP A 36 4.29 -1.77 11.38
CA ASP A 36 4.74 -1.26 12.68
C ASP A 36 3.60 -0.55 13.45
N GLY A 37 2.40 -0.48 12.87
CA GLY A 37 1.20 0.11 13.47
C GLY A 37 1.03 1.61 13.21
N LYS A 38 1.93 2.25 12.45
CA LYS A 38 1.81 3.67 12.11
C LYS A 38 0.75 3.85 11.03
N SER A 39 -0.06 4.90 11.20
CA SER A 39 -1.15 5.23 10.27
C SER A 39 -0.80 6.42 9.39
N TYR A 40 -1.22 6.35 8.13
CA TYR A 40 -0.99 7.34 7.08
C TYR A 40 -2.30 7.66 6.37
N ILE A 41 -2.39 8.87 5.84
CA ILE A 41 -3.41 9.23 4.86
C ILE A 41 -2.92 8.77 3.48
N ASP A 42 -3.72 8.01 2.77
CA ASP A 42 -3.47 7.60 1.38
C ASP A 42 -3.83 8.73 0.42
N CYS A 43 -2.83 9.55 0.09
CA CYS A 43 -2.95 10.60 -0.92
C CYS A 43 -2.66 10.12 -2.35
N PHE A 44 -2.41 8.81 -2.54
CA PHE A 44 -2.08 8.24 -3.84
C PHE A 44 -3.26 7.46 -4.45
N ALA A 45 -4.11 6.89 -3.60
CA ALA A 45 -5.28 6.10 -3.95
C ALA A 45 -4.98 5.00 -5.00
N GLY A 46 -3.76 4.44 -4.95
CA GLY A 46 -3.31 3.39 -5.87
C GLY A 46 -3.42 3.77 -7.34
N ILE A 47 -2.91 4.92 -7.76
CA ILE A 47 -3.14 5.47 -9.12
C ILE A 47 -4.64 5.65 -9.36
N ALA A 48 -5.33 6.24 -8.37
CA ALA A 48 -6.78 6.44 -8.34
C ALA A 48 -7.68 5.19 -8.45
N VAL A 49 -7.11 3.97 -8.44
CA VAL A 49 -7.88 2.71 -8.51
C VAL A 49 -8.81 2.54 -7.31
N VAL A 50 -8.37 2.95 -6.12
CA VAL A 50 -9.16 2.84 -4.87
C VAL A 50 -9.84 4.17 -4.50
N ASN A 51 -10.34 4.91 -5.49
CA ASN A 51 -11.02 6.20 -5.29
C ASN A 51 -12.23 6.15 -4.33
N SER A 52 -12.90 4.99 -4.26
CA SER A 52 -14.02 4.75 -3.36
C SER A 52 -13.57 4.38 -1.94
N GLY A 53 -12.27 4.36 -1.70
CA GLY A 53 -11.63 3.97 -0.44
C GLY A 53 -11.34 2.48 -0.35
N HIS A 54 -10.26 2.13 0.35
CA HIS A 54 -9.91 0.74 0.68
C HIS A 54 -11.04 0.08 1.47
N CYS A 55 -11.38 -1.17 1.12
CA CYS A 55 -12.39 -1.99 1.82
C CYS A 55 -13.74 -1.27 2.03
N ASN A 56 -14.22 -0.59 0.99
CA ASN A 56 -15.53 0.07 1.03
C ASN A 56 -16.66 -0.97 1.13
N GLY A 57 -17.44 -0.94 2.22
CA GLY A 57 -18.49 -1.92 2.52
C GLY A 57 -19.72 -1.90 1.60
N LYS A 58 -19.79 -1.01 0.60
CA LYS A 58 -20.78 -1.09 -0.49
C LYS A 58 -20.22 -1.75 -1.75
N VAL A 59 -18.90 -1.93 -1.83
CA VAL A 59 -18.19 -2.53 -2.97
C VAL A 59 -17.88 -4.00 -2.70
N ILE A 60 -17.51 -4.32 -1.45
CA ILE A 60 -17.40 -5.70 -0.93
C ILE A 60 -18.74 -6.18 -0.38
#